data_AF-A0A5N6UA03-F1
#
_entry.id   AF-A0A5N6UA03-F1
#
_cell.length_a   1.000
_cell.length_b   1.000
_cell.length_c   1.000
_cell.angle_alpha   90.00
_cell.angle_beta   90.00
_cell.angle_gamma   90.00
#
_symmetry.space_group_name_H-M   'P 1'
#
loop_
_entity.id
_entity.type
_entity.pdbx_description
1 polymer ?
#
loop_
_entity_poly.entity_id
_entity_poly.type
_entity_poly.pdbx_seq_one_letter_code
_entity_poly.pdbx_strand_id
1 'polypeptide(L)'
;MKRSRSCSPTFLAIKQHKPTSPTTHLTYHALEEHNHNIPSLPPCALLQMALEERAHSLSDIPIIPPPSTRSSQRSRSSSPVRPSDAQYRGGHLRRAKIFVGDEIPASISCYVNTSIFHNLTSSGNDHLYQISERLWRKSKELEKKPSGEAEWTEALYAALNDLKPVEFEAVRNRDWRTDLKPPVHNPRPTIPRKRSELHQPLQENAATDSLYPSPDSSRVIEPAIPVFRLKDPRPDICVGLSDDSLADSLEHAKGRDIAQSLLLDMQDTSTLISDPHVTPLGLRFPFLIVEAKAGATGGNLYQAQNQAAVGGSTALLILKGLSDLRDSQDLNRENQDCVETSDESGQATPDIKLNLAFSITTEGPVHELWLHFRKPNEDFQMVCIGIWRTTSKDGSLNFLRHLSAILRWGNGEFKDNLVSILQDL
;
A
#
# COMPACT_ATOMS: atom_id res chain seq x y z
N MET A 1 48.86 34.07 62.16
CA MET A 1 48.96 32.81 62.95
C MET A 1 48.23 31.72 62.17
N LYS A 2 48.93 30.77 61.52
CA LYS A 2 49.14 29.33 61.91
C LYS A 2 47.81 28.59 62.18
N ARG A 3 47.40 27.43 61.62
CA ARG A 3 47.92 26.28 60.81
C ARG A 3 46.68 25.56 60.22
N SER A 4 46.60 25.08 58.98
CA SER A 4 47.01 23.75 58.43
C SER A 4 46.46 22.50 59.15
N ARG A 5 45.55 21.72 58.50
CA ARG A 5 45.45 20.22 58.34
C ARG A 5 44.35 19.94 57.28
N SER A 6 44.59 19.37 56.09
CA SER A 6 44.96 17.99 55.71
C SER A 6 44.05 16.91 56.32
N CYS A 7 43.22 16.26 55.48
CA CYS A 7 42.94 14.82 55.48
C CYS A 7 41.96 14.42 54.34
N SER A 8 42.40 13.51 53.48
CA SER A 8 41.62 12.52 52.72
C SER A 8 42.56 11.30 52.58
N PRO A 9 42.13 10.06 52.27
CA PRO A 9 40.78 9.56 51.95
C PRO A 9 40.42 8.25 52.71
N THR A 10 39.14 7.88 52.74
CA THR A 10 38.74 6.48 53.04
C THR A 10 38.02 5.90 51.83
N PHE A 11 38.69 4.95 51.18
CA PHE A 11 38.18 4.13 50.10
C PHE A 11 36.99 3.30 50.59
N LEU A 12 35.84 3.42 49.91
CA LEU A 12 34.78 2.43 49.98
C LEU A 12 34.96 1.43 48.83
N ALA A 13 34.93 0.15 49.19
CA ALA A 13 35.17 -0.98 48.32
C ALA A 13 34.16 -1.04 47.15
N ILE A 14 34.68 -0.99 45.93
CA ILE A 14 33.96 -1.33 44.71
C ILE A 14 33.81 -2.86 44.70
N LYS A 15 32.58 -3.36 44.80
CA LYS A 15 32.26 -4.76 44.51
C LYS A 15 32.62 -5.03 43.04
N GLN A 16 33.65 -5.84 42.84
CA GLN A 16 33.99 -6.41 41.53
C GLN A 16 32.84 -7.31 41.07
N HIS A 17 32.07 -6.85 40.08
CA HIS A 17 31.26 -7.75 39.28
C HIS A 17 32.18 -8.49 38.30
N LYS A 18 32.11 -9.83 38.35
CA LYS A 18 32.72 -10.72 37.35
C LYS A 18 32.31 -10.29 35.94
N PRO A 19 33.21 -10.32 34.96
CA PRO A 19 32.83 -10.17 33.56
C PRO A 19 32.00 -11.40 33.15
N THR A 20 30.70 -11.20 32.98
CA THR A 20 29.84 -12.12 32.22
C THR A 20 30.24 -12.06 30.75
N SER A 21 30.43 -13.24 30.17
CA SER A 21 30.81 -13.50 28.79
C SER A 21 30.00 -12.66 27.78
N PRO A 22 30.60 -12.28 26.64
CA PRO A 22 29.91 -11.48 25.64
C PRO A 22 28.73 -12.26 25.06
N THR A 23 27.55 -11.67 25.14
CA THR A 23 26.38 -12.07 24.38
C THR A 23 26.76 -12.10 22.91
N THR A 24 26.78 -13.30 22.33
CA THR A 24 26.97 -13.55 20.90
C THR A 24 25.99 -12.71 20.11
N HIS A 25 26.51 -11.78 19.31
CA HIS A 25 25.75 -11.11 18.27
C HIS A 25 25.19 -12.16 17.31
N LEU A 26 23.89 -12.10 17.03
CA LEU A 26 23.27 -12.88 15.96
C LEU A 26 23.85 -12.38 14.63
N THR A 27 24.85 -13.10 14.13
CA THR A 27 25.40 -12.90 12.80
C THR A 27 24.49 -13.60 11.79
N TYR A 28 24.49 -13.10 10.55
CA TYR A 28 23.77 -13.72 9.44
C TYR A 28 24.10 -15.21 9.28
N HIS A 29 25.37 -15.57 9.50
CA HIS A 29 25.85 -16.95 9.47
C HIS A 29 25.21 -17.85 10.55
N ALA A 30 25.01 -17.33 11.76
CA ALA A 30 24.36 -18.09 12.85
C ALA A 30 22.86 -18.33 12.56
N LEU A 31 22.22 -17.46 11.78
CA LEU A 31 20.83 -17.61 11.37
C LEU A 31 20.67 -18.62 10.22
N GLU A 32 21.60 -18.65 9.26
CA GLU A 32 21.63 -19.68 8.21
C GLU A 32 21.95 -21.07 8.75
N GLU A 33 22.89 -21.18 9.71
CA GLU A 33 23.24 -22.45 10.36
C GLU A 33 22.07 -23.00 11.18
N HIS A 34 21.31 -22.14 11.86
CA HIS A 34 20.08 -22.52 12.56
C HIS A 34 19.01 -23.04 11.57
N ASN A 35 18.81 -22.37 10.44
CA ASN A 35 17.82 -22.79 9.44
C ASN A 35 18.19 -24.09 8.72
N HIS A 36 19.49 -24.38 8.56
CA HIS A 36 19.96 -25.66 8.01
C HIS A 36 19.84 -26.83 8.99
N ASN A 37 19.92 -26.57 10.30
CA ASN A 37 19.96 -27.60 11.33
C ASN A 37 18.60 -27.91 11.99
N ILE A 38 17.51 -27.23 11.60
CA ILE A 38 16.17 -27.57 12.07
C ILE A 38 15.50 -28.53 11.07
N PRO A 39 15.21 -29.79 11.46
CA PRO A 39 14.38 -30.67 10.67
C PRO A 39 12.98 -30.10 10.53
N SER A 40 12.45 -30.05 9.30
CA SER A 40 11.07 -29.65 9.03
C SER A 40 10.10 -30.52 9.83
N LEU A 41 9.31 -29.90 10.70
CA LEU A 41 8.28 -30.60 11.47
C LEU A 41 7.20 -31.17 10.54
N PRO A 42 6.83 -32.45 10.67
CA PRO A 42 5.77 -33.03 9.87
C PRO A 42 4.41 -32.38 10.22
N PRO A 43 3.47 -32.30 9.25
CA PRO A 43 2.19 -31.58 9.40
C PRO A 43 1.33 -32.02 10.60
N CYS A 44 1.59 -33.20 11.17
CA CYS A 44 0.85 -33.72 12.31
C CYS A 44 1.22 -33.08 13.66
N ALA A 45 2.39 -32.46 13.81
CA ALA A 45 2.84 -31.89 15.09
C ALA A 45 2.11 -30.57 15.46
N LEU A 46 1.61 -29.83 14.46
CA LEU A 46 0.88 -28.56 14.67
C LEU A 46 -0.55 -28.75 15.18
N LEU A 47 -1.13 -29.93 14.97
CA LEU A 47 -2.48 -30.28 15.46
C LEU A 47 -2.50 -30.71 16.92
N GLN A 48 -1.36 -31.14 17.47
CA GLN A 48 -1.29 -31.71 18.81
C GLN A 48 -1.08 -30.65 19.91
N MET A 49 -0.37 -29.55 19.61
CA MET A 49 -0.25 -28.41 20.53
C MET A 49 -1.55 -27.61 20.69
N ALA A 50 -2.42 -27.61 19.67
CA ALA A 50 -3.73 -26.95 19.73
C ALA A 50 -4.79 -27.76 20.51
N LEU A 51 -4.50 -29.03 20.86
CA LEU A 51 -5.43 -29.91 21.57
C LEU A 51 -5.12 -29.98 23.07
N GLU A 52 -3.87 -29.78 23.49
CA GLU A 52 -3.43 -29.88 24.88
C GLU A 52 -3.76 -28.63 25.73
N GLU A 53 -3.99 -27.46 25.12
CA GLU A 53 -4.46 -26.26 25.84
C GLU A 53 -5.94 -26.33 26.28
N ARG A 54 -6.69 -27.36 25.87
CA ARG A 54 -8.13 -27.47 26.14
C ARG A 54 -8.52 -28.46 27.26
N ALA A 55 -7.54 -29.09 27.92
CA ALA A 55 -7.80 -30.25 28.78
C ALA A 55 -7.44 -30.09 30.27
N HIS A 56 -7.24 -28.87 30.79
CA HIS A 56 -6.97 -28.65 32.21
C HIS A 56 -7.86 -27.56 32.84
N SER A 57 -9.11 -27.93 33.17
CA SER A 57 -9.90 -27.28 34.23
C SER A 57 -11.11 -28.16 34.57
N LEU A 58 -10.92 -29.13 35.46
CA LEU A 58 -12.02 -29.79 36.16
C LEU A 58 -11.62 -29.86 37.64
N SER A 59 -12.23 -28.99 38.44
CA SER A 59 -12.28 -29.12 39.89
C SER A 59 -13.68 -28.77 40.37
N ASP A 60 -14.27 -29.72 41.07
CA ASP A 60 -15.65 -29.84 41.52
C ASP A 60 -16.13 -28.70 42.42
N ILE A 61 -17.31 -28.13 42.12
CA ILE A 61 -18.13 -27.34 43.08
C ILE A 61 -19.62 -27.67 42.86
N PRO A 62 -20.44 -27.83 43.92
CA PRO A 62 -21.80 -28.38 43.82
C PRO A 62 -22.84 -27.42 43.22
N ILE A 63 -23.81 -28.03 42.54
CA ILE A 63 -24.94 -27.42 41.80
C ILE A 63 -26.03 -26.93 42.77
N ILE A 64 -26.45 -25.66 42.62
CA ILE A 64 -27.68 -25.09 43.20
C ILE A 64 -28.52 -24.55 42.02
N PRO A 65 -29.84 -24.86 41.92
CA PRO A 65 -30.66 -24.41 40.79
C PRO A 65 -31.06 -22.93 40.91
N PRO A 66 -31.34 -22.22 39.80
CA PRO A 66 -31.47 -20.77 39.78
C PRO A 66 -32.89 -20.28 40.12
N PRO A 67 -33.07 -19.09 40.70
CA PRO A 67 -34.34 -18.39 40.70
C PRO A 67 -34.55 -17.66 39.36
N SER A 68 -35.74 -17.81 38.79
CA SER A 68 -36.17 -17.09 37.59
C SER A 68 -36.44 -15.61 37.90
N THR A 69 -35.79 -14.70 37.17
CA THR A 69 -36.40 -13.42 36.78
C THR A 69 -35.79 -12.94 35.46
N ARG A 70 -36.70 -12.60 34.54
CA ARG A 70 -36.47 -12.12 33.17
C ARG A 70 -35.37 -11.06 33.08
N SER A 71 -34.23 -11.44 32.50
CA SER A 71 -33.29 -10.51 31.88
C SER A 71 -33.60 -10.47 30.39
N SER A 72 -33.94 -9.29 29.88
CA SER A 72 -34.10 -9.03 28.46
C SER A 72 -32.77 -9.31 27.74
N GLN A 73 -32.66 -10.50 27.15
CA GLN A 73 -31.61 -10.80 26.18
C GLN A 73 -31.80 -9.89 24.97
N ARG A 74 -31.16 -8.73 25.04
CA ARG A 74 -30.94 -7.86 23.89
C ARG A 74 -29.92 -8.60 23.03
N SER A 75 -30.40 -9.29 21.99
CA SER A 75 -29.57 -9.88 20.95
C SER A 75 -28.63 -8.82 20.41
N ARG A 76 -27.37 -8.84 20.85
CA ARG A 76 -26.31 -8.04 20.25
C ARG A 76 -26.09 -8.65 18.88
N SER A 77 -26.55 -7.97 17.83
CA SER A 77 -26.11 -8.25 16.47
C SER A 77 -24.59 -8.27 16.48
N SER A 78 -23.99 -9.38 16.05
CA SER A 78 -22.56 -9.45 15.79
C SER A 78 -22.25 -8.37 14.75
N SER A 79 -21.57 -7.31 15.18
CA SER A 79 -21.01 -6.35 14.24
C SER A 79 -20.14 -7.13 13.25
N PRO A 80 -20.22 -6.84 11.94
CA PRO A 80 -19.41 -7.54 10.95
C PRO A 80 -17.94 -7.43 11.37
N VAL A 81 -17.28 -8.58 11.54
CA VAL A 81 -15.88 -8.66 11.95
C VAL A 81 -15.04 -8.00 10.87
N ARG A 82 -14.35 -6.91 11.21
CA ARG A 82 -13.41 -6.25 10.30
C ARG A 82 -12.32 -7.28 9.93
N PRO A 83 -12.04 -7.51 8.64
CA PRO A 83 -11.00 -8.44 8.24
C PRO A 83 -9.65 -7.95 8.81
N SER A 84 -8.82 -8.89 9.25
CA SER A 84 -7.43 -8.57 9.61
C SER A 84 -6.68 -8.05 8.39
N ASP A 85 -5.57 -7.34 8.60
CA ASP A 85 -4.80 -6.82 7.48
C ASP A 85 -4.23 -7.94 6.58
N ALA A 86 -3.92 -9.11 7.16
CA ALA A 86 -3.53 -10.30 6.40
C ALA A 86 -4.68 -10.86 5.56
N GLN A 87 -5.91 -10.90 6.10
CA GLN A 87 -7.11 -11.27 5.34
C GLN A 87 -7.43 -10.25 4.24
N TYR A 88 -7.18 -8.97 4.50
CA TYR A 88 -7.30 -7.92 3.50
C TYR A 88 -6.30 -8.12 2.35
N ARG A 89 -5.02 -8.37 2.64
CA ARG A 89 -4.00 -8.66 1.61
C ARG A 89 -4.34 -9.94 0.84
N GLY A 90 -4.59 -11.04 1.54
CA GLY A 90 -4.84 -12.36 0.90
C GLY A 90 -6.17 -12.46 0.15
N GLY A 91 -7.18 -11.69 0.56
CA GLY A 91 -8.53 -11.73 -0.01
C GLY A 91 -8.87 -10.53 -0.89
N HIS A 92 -8.82 -9.31 -0.33
CA HIS A 92 -9.27 -8.11 -1.02
C HIS A 92 -8.30 -7.67 -2.11
N LEU A 93 -7.00 -7.56 -1.80
CA LEU A 93 -5.98 -7.15 -2.78
C LEU A 93 -5.85 -8.18 -3.90
N ARG A 94 -5.78 -9.48 -3.58
CA ARG A 94 -5.72 -10.56 -4.58
C ARG A 94 -6.92 -10.55 -5.54
N ARG A 95 -8.14 -10.31 -5.04
CA ARG A 95 -9.34 -10.19 -5.89
C ARG A 95 -9.33 -8.96 -6.79
N ALA A 96 -8.54 -7.96 -6.44
CA ALA A 96 -8.26 -6.79 -7.26
C ALA A 96 -7.00 -6.94 -8.14
N LYS A 97 -6.42 -8.16 -8.19
CA LYS A 97 -5.16 -8.46 -8.89
C LYS A 97 -3.95 -7.64 -8.41
N ILE A 98 -3.95 -7.24 -7.13
CA ILE A 98 -2.85 -6.52 -6.51
C ILE A 98 -2.01 -7.51 -5.70
N PHE A 99 -0.73 -7.62 -6.05
CA PHE A 99 0.22 -8.54 -5.44
C PHE A 99 1.39 -7.76 -4.83
N VAL A 100 1.81 -8.17 -3.63
CA VAL A 100 2.89 -7.53 -2.87
C VAL A 100 4.01 -8.56 -2.67
N GLY A 101 5.21 -8.23 -3.15
CA GLY A 101 6.42 -9.03 -2.92
C GLY A 101 6.75 -10.08 -3.99
N ASP A 102 6.20 -9.97 -5.20
CA ASP A 102 6.64 -10.78 -6.35
C ASP A 102 8.03 -10.33 -6.87
N GLU A 103 8.60 -11.09 -7.80
CA GLU A 103 9.84 -10.74 -8.49
C GLU A 103 9.64 -9.62 -9.52
N ILE A 104 10.66 -8.76 -9.67
CA ILE A 104 10.70 -7.71 -10.69
C ILE A 104 11.17 -8.33 -12.02
N PRO A 105 10.39 -8.22 -13.12
CA PRO A 105 10.83 -8.66 -14.43
C PRO A 105 12.16 -8.01 -14.85
N ALA A 106 13.01 -8.76 -15.57
CA ALA A 106 14.34 -8.31 -15.95
C ALA A 106 14.34 -6.98 -16.74
N SER A 107 13.36 -6.77 -17.62
CA SER A 107 13.22 -5.52 -18.39
C SER A 107 12.97 -4.31 -17.48
N ILE A 108 12.07 -4.45 -16.51
CA ILE A 108 11.74 -3.40 -15.54
C ILE A 108 12.93 -3.17 -14.60
N SER A 109 13.54 -4.25 -14.10
CA SER A 109 14.72 -4.16 -13.24
C SER A 109 15.88 -3.45 -13.94
N CYS A 110 16.14 -3.80 -15.20
CA CYS A 110 17.14 -3.14 -16.03
C CYS A 110 16.85 -1.65 -16.14
N TYR A 111 15.65 -1.28 -16.59
CA TYR A 111 15.24 0.12 -16.75
C TYR A 111 15.35 0.93 -15.45
N VAL A 112 14.87 0.39 -14.32
CA VAL A 112 14.94 1.07 -13.03
C VAL A 112 16.40 1.31 -12.61
N ASN A 113 17.28 0.32 -12.82
CA ASN A 113 18.69 0.46 -12.47
C ASN A 113 19.46 1.41 -13.42
N THR A 114 19.16 1.39 -14.72
CA THR A 114 19.89 2.17 -15.73
C THR A 114 19.35 3.57 -15.93
N SER A 115 18.04 3.78 -15.83
CA SER A 115 17.40 5.07 -16.11
C SER A 115 17.17 5.86 -14.82
N ILE A 116 16.79 5.19 -13.73
CA ILE A 116 16.41 5.86 -12.47
C ILE A 116 17.59 5.87 -11.48
N PHE A 117 18.16 4.71 -11.14
CA PHE A 117 19.14 4.58 -10.05
C PHE A 117 20.61 4.52 -10.46
N HIS A 118 20.93 4.86 -11.71
CA HIS A 118 22.29 4.71 -12.28
C HIS A 118 23.37 5.60 -11.65
N ASN A 119 23.00 6.67 -10.95
CA ASN A 119 23.92 7.71 -10.45
C ASN A 119 23.70 8.07 -8.97
N LEU A 120 23.34 7.11 -8.12
CA LEU A 120 23.07 7.35 -6.70
C LEU A 120 24.27 7.87 -5.90
N THR A 121 25.50 7.59 -6.35
CA THR A 121 26.74 7.91 -5.63
C THR A 121 27.42 9.20 -6.08
N SER A 122 26.86 9.93 -7.06
CA SER A 122 27.47 11.16 -7.57
C SER A 122 27.75 12.16 -6.43
N SER A 123 29.03 12.44 -6.20
CA SER A 123 29.58 12.97 -4.95
C SER A 123 29.42 14.49 -4.77
N GLY A 124 28.42 15.11 -5.39
CA GLY A 124 28.40 16.56 -5.60
C GLY A 124 27.18 17.32 -5.10
N ASN A 125 26.26 16.71 -4.35
CA ASN A 125 25.05 17.41 -3.91
C ASN A 125 25.10 17.77 -2.42
N ASP A 126 25.83 18.85 -2.11
CA ASP A 126 25.90 19.45 -0.77
C ASP A 126 24.50 19.72 -0.19
N HIS A 127 23.55 20.08 -1.05
CA HIS A 127 22.16 20.31 -0.66
C HIS A 127 21.46 19.02 -0.22
N LEU A 128 21.59 17.92 -0.97
CA LEU A 128 21.06 16.61 -0.58
C LEU A 128 21.64 16.15 0.76
N TYR A 129 22.95 16.34 0.96
CA TYR A 129 23.59 15.99 2.23
C TYR A 129 23.01 16.82 3.39
N GLN A 130 22.82 18.12 3.21
CA GLN A 130 22.18 18.98 4.22
C GLN A 130 20.75 18.55 4.56
N ILE A 131 19.94 18.18 3.56
CA ILE A 131 18.59 17.66 3.80
C ILE A 131 18.65 16.33 4.55
N SER A 132 19.56 15.43 4.17
CA SER A 132 19.73 14.14 4.85
C SER A 132 20.14 14.28 6.31
N GLU A 133 20.98 15.27 6.62
CA GLU A 133 21.38 15.62 7.97
C GLU A 133 20.20 16.17 8.79
N ARG A 134 19.36 17.03 8.18
CA ARG A 134 18.14 17.54 8.83
C ARG A 134 17.17 16.40 9.14
N LEU A 135 16.89 15.54 8.16
CA LEU A 135 16.02 14.38 8.35
C LEU A 135 16.58 13.46 9.43
N TRP A 136 17.87 13.13 9.40
CA TRP A 136 18.50 12.26 10.39
C TRP A 136 18.37 12.82 11.81
N ARG A 137 18.70 14.09 12.01
CA ARG A 137 18.56 14.74 13.32
C ARG A 137 17.11 14.76 13.78
N LYS A 138 16.17 15.05 12.87
CA LYS A 138 14.74 15.04 13.19
C LYS A 138 14.28 13.64 13.58
N SER A 139 14.66 12.61 12.84
CA SER A 139 14.36 11.20 13.18
C SER A 139 14.93 10.81 14.54
N LYS A 140 16.16 11.23 14.89
CA LYS A 140 16.73 11.00 16.24
C LYS A 140 15.96 11.71 17.34
N GLU A 141 15.38 12.88 17.07
CA GLU A 141 14.53 13.61 18.00
C GLU A 141 13.20 12.88 18.22
N LEU A 142 12.56 12.46 17.12
CA LEU A 142 11.27 11.76 17.15
C LEU A 142 11.38 10.39 17.81
N GLU A 143 12.46 9.63 17.57
CA GLU A 143 12.70 8.32 18.20
C GLU A 143 12.83 8.41 19.73
N LYS A 144 13.23 9.56 20.27
CA LYS A 144 13.33 9.78 21.73
C LYS A 144 12.00 10.18 22.39
N LYS A 145 10.99 10.48 21.58
CA LYS A 145 9.67 10.95 22.01
C LYS A 145 8.62 9.88 21.66
N PRO A 146 7.44 9.90 22.29
CA PRO A 146 6.30 9.09 21.83
C PRO A 146 5.67 9.71 20.58
N SER A 147 6.46 9.94 19.53
CA SER A 147 6.01 10.57 18.28
C SER A 147 5.14 9.62 17.46
N GLY A 148 3.99 10.13 17.02
CA GLY A 148 3.01 9.40 16.24
C GLY A 148 3.19 9.57 14.74
N GLU A 149 2.22 9.05 14.00
CA GLU A 149 2.19 9.06 12.53
C GLU A 149 2.35 10.46 11.96
N ALA A 150 1.63 11.45 12.50
CA ALA A 150 1.66 12.83 12.01
C ALA A 150 3.06 13.46 12.09
N GLU A 151 3.81 13.26 13.17
CA GLU A 151 5.15 13.82 13.31
C GLU A 151 6.16 13.17 12.37
N TRP A 152 6.06 11.86 12.15
CA TRP A 152 6.90 11.14 11.19
C TRP A 152 6.57 11.55 9.74
N THR A 153 5.28 11.68 9.41
CA THR A 153 4.81 12.19 8.12
C THR A 153 5.32 13.60 7.87
N GLU A 154 5.24 14.50 8.87
CA GLU A 154 5.74 15.88 8.74
C GLU A 154 7.25 15.92 8.48
N ALA A 155 8.04 15.11 9.20
CA ALA A 155 9.49 15.05 8.98
C ALA A 155 9.85 14.60 7.57
N LEU A 156 9.15 13.59 7.04
CA LEU A 156 9.34 13.11 5.68
C LEU A 156 8.84 14.13 4.65
N TYR A 157 7.68 14.75 4.89
CA TYR A 157 7.13 15.79 4.02
C TYR A 157 8.06 16.99 3.90
N ALA A 158 8.66 17.45 5.01
CA ALA A 158 9.63 18.54 4.98
C ALA A 158 10.86 18.18 4.13
N ALA A 159 11.42 16.97 4.30
CA ALA A 159 12.55 16.52 3.49
C ALA A 159 12.18 16.37 1.99
N LEU A 160 10.99 15.85 1.71
CA LEU A 160 10.46 15.74 0.34
C LEU A 160 10.27 17.12 -0.28
N ASN A 161 9.67 18.06 0.45
CA ASN A 161 9.42 19.42 -0.04
C ASN A 161 10.72 20.19 -0.31
N ASP A 162 11.77 19.93 0.48
CA ASP A 162 13.10 20.48 0.22
C ASP A 162 13.79 19.85 -1.00
N LEU A 163 13.45 18.62 -1.38
CA LEU A 163 14.02 17.92 -2.54
C LEU A 163 13.23 18.13 -3.83
N LYS A 164 11.94 18.40 -3.70
CA LYS A 164 10.96 18.49 -4.78
C LYS A 164 11.28 19.66 -5.72
N PRO A 165 11.41 19.43 -7.03
CA PRO A 165 11.39 20.48 -8.05
C PRO A 165 10.10 21.33 -8.03
N VAL A 166 10.16 22.56 -8.52
CA VAL A 166 8.99 23.48 -8.52
C VAL A 166 7.86 22.96 -9.43
N GLU A 167 8.21 22.11 -10.40
CA GLU A 167 7.33 21.49 -11.39
C GLU A 167 6.36 20.46 -10.81
N PHE A 168 6.53 20.09 -9.54
CA PHE A 168 5.71 19.08 -8.88
C PHE A 168 4.81 19.68 -7.83
N GLU A 169 3.69 19.00 -7.56
CA GLU A 169 2.87 19.24 -6.38
C GLU A 169 3.03 18.12 -5.36
N ALA A 170 2.92 18.47 -4.08
CA ALA A 170 2.92 17.51 -2.97
C ALA A 170 1.69 17.74 -2.08
N VAL A 171 0.69 16.87 -2.21
CA VAL A 171 -0.59 16.98 -1.51
C VAL A 171 -0.63 16.00 -0.35
N ARG A 172 -1.21 16.42 0.79
CA ARG A 172 -1.29 15.60 2.01
C ARG A 172 -2.71 15.24 2.42
N ASN A 173 -2.92 13.99 2.85
CA ASN A 173 -4.12 13.54 3.55
C ASN A 173 -5.45 13.79 2.81
N ARG A 174 -5.44 13.72 1.47
CA ARG A 174 -6.63 13.96 0.63
C ARG A 174 -7.17 12.67 0.05
N ASP A 175 -8.49 12.56 0.07
CA ASP A 175 -9.20 11.41 -0.47
C ASP A 175 -9.11 11.41 -2.00
N TRP A 176 -8.75 10.25 -2.55
CA TRP A 176 -8.82 10.01 -3.98
C TRP A 176 -10.23 9.57 -4.37
N ARG A 177 -10.57 9.76 -5.65
CA ARG A 177 -11.86 9.33 -6.18
C ARG A 177 -11.99 7.81 -6.12
N THR A 178 -13.19 7.35 -5.76
CA THR A 178 -13.44 5.92 -5.49
C THR A 178 -13.57 5.07 -6.76
N ASP A 179 -13.85 5.70 -7.89
CA ASP A 179 -13.96 5.10 -9.23
C ASP A 179 -12.60 4.75 -9.85
N LEU A 180 -11.50 5.31 -9.31
CA LEU A 180 -10.15 5.06 -9.81
C LEU A 180 -9.52 3.76 -9.28
N LYS A 181 -10.18 3.09 -8.33
CA LYS A 181 -9.64 1.87 -7.71
C LYS A 181 -9.62 0.71 -8.70
N PRO A 182 -8.61 -0.19 -8.60
CA PRO A 182 -8.63 -1.44 -9.33
C PRO A 182 -9.93 -2.24 -9.12
N PRO A 183 -10.50 -2.82 -10.17
CA PRO A 183 -11.76 -3.56 -10.10
C PRO A 183 -11.60 -4.81 -9.23
N VAL A 184 -12.55 -5.05 -8.33
CA VAL A 184 -12.52 -6.19 -7.40
C VAL A 184 -13.43 -7.31 -7.90
N HIS A 185 -12.86 -8.50 -8.13
CA HIS A 185 -13.64 -9.67 -8.52
C HIS A 185 -14.41 -10.25 -7.33
N ASN A 186 -15.72 -9.98 -7.31
CA ASN A 186 -16.65 -10.49 -6.32
C ASN A 186 -17.34 -11.78 -6.80
N PRO A 187 -17.54 -12.76 -5.89
CA PRO A 187 -18.30 -13.96 -6.23
C PRO A 187 -19.72 -13.58 -6.65
N ARG A 188 -20.22 -14.20 -7.73
CA ARG A 188 -21.59 -13.97 -8.19
C ARG A 188 -22.58 -14.50 -7.14
N PRO A 189 -23.74 -13.84 -6.94
CA PRO A 189 -24.80 -14.39 -6.12
C PRO A 189 -25.22 -15.76 -6.65
N THR A 190 -25.02 -16.82 -5.86
CA THR A 190 -25.54 -18.14 -6.21
C THR A 190 -27.05 -18.05 -6.11
N ILE A 191 -27.74 -18.00 -7.25
CA ILE A 191 -29.20 -18.10 -7.30
C ILE A 191 -29.59 -19.38 -6.54
N PRO A 192 -30.45 -19.33 -5.51
CA PRO A 192 -30.90 -20.52 -4.83
C PRO A 192 -31.55 -21.43 -5.89
N ARG A 193 -30.93 -22.58 -6.16
CA ARG A 193 -31.58 -23.65 -6.93
C ARG A 193 -32.78 -24.10 -6.09
N LYS A 194 -33.96 -23.52 -6.34
CA LYS A 194 -35.23 -24.14 -5.97
C LYS A 194 -35.19 -25.54 -6.56
N ARG A 195 -35.12 -26.55 -5.69
CA ARG A 195 -35.30 -27.95 -6.09
C ARG A 195 -36.68 -28.02 -6.73
N SER A 196 -36.70 -28.14 -8.05
CA SER A 196 -37.91 -28.47 -8.80
C SER A 196 -38.20 -29.92 -8.46
N GLU A 197 -39.05 -30.14 -7.45
CA GLU A 197 -39.72 -31.43 -7.29
C GLU A 197 -40.90 -31.44 -8.26
N LEU A 198 -40.57 -31.89 -9.47
CA LEU A 198 -41.51 -32.28 -10.50
C LEU A 198 -42.35 -33.45 -9.96
N HIS A 199 -43.67 -33.22 -9.91
CA HIS A 199 -44.79 -34.15 -9.88
C HIS A 199 -44.50 -35.66 -9.95
N GLN A 200 -45.17 -36.44 -9.10
CA GLN A 200 -46.11 -37.47 -9.57
C GLN A 200 -47.24 -37.75 -8.55
N PRO A 201 -48.41 -38.27 -9.00
CA PRO A 201 -49.75 -37.96 -8.47
C PRO A 201 -50.51 -39.20 -7.93
N LEU A 202 -51.81 -38.99 -7.60
CA LEU A 202 -52.86 -39.94 -7.16
C LEU A 202 -52.80 -40.37 -5.68
N GLN A 203 -53.89 -40.41 -4.88
CA GLN A 203 -55.33 -40.32 -5.13
C GLN A 203 -56.08 -40.14 -3.77
N GLU A 204 -57.16 -39.35 -3.78
CA GLU A 204 -58.43 -39.51 -3.02
C GLU A 204 -58.47 -39.92 -1.52
N ASN A 205 -58.91 -39.03 -0.62
CA ASN A 205 -60.34 -38.86 -0.24
C ASN A 205 -60.56 -38.08 1.08
N ALA A 206 -61.60 -37.23 1.03
CA ALA A 206 -62.57 -36.83 2.06
C ALA A 206 -62.12 -36.23 3.43
N ALA A 207 -62.46 -34.93 3.56
CA ALA A 207 -63.06 -34.23 4.71
C ALA A 207 -62.62 -34.57 6.14
N THR A 208 -61.99 -33.64 6.87
CA THR A 208 -62.61 -32.82 7.94
C THR A 208 -61.60 -31.91 8.62
N ASP A 209 -62.01 -30.66 8.81
CA ASP A 209 -61.75 -29.73 9.91
C ASP A 209 -60.62 -30.06 10.93
N SER A 210 -59.56 -29.23 10.95
CA SER A 210 -58.68 -29.08 12.12
C SER A 210 -57.87 -27.79 12.04
N LEU A 211 -58.25 -26.86 12.91
CA LEU A 211 -57.52 -25.67 13.36
C LEU A 211 -56.14 -26.06 13.94
N TYR A 212 -55.02 -25.60 13.35
CA TYR A 212 -53.79 -25.21 14.06
C TYR A 212 -52.76 -24.64 13.05
N PRO A 213 -52.27 -23.39 13.19
CA PRO A 213 -51.08 -22.96 12.47
C PRO A 213 -49.83 -23.52 13.15
N SER A 214 -49.09 -24.38 12.46
CA SER A 214 -47.78 -24.87 12.87
C SER A 214 -46.75 -23.72 12.88
N PRO A 215 -45.97 -23.49 13.96
CA PRO A 215 -44.96 -22.45 13.99
C PRO A 215 -43.59 -23.02 13.60
N ASP A 216 -43.39 -23.35 12.33
CA ASP A 216 -42.06 -23.64 11.81
C ASP A 216 -41.78 -22.77 10.58
N SER A 217 -41.31 -21.56 10.85
CA SER A 217 -40.47 -20.83 9.92
C SER A 217 -39.12 -20.64 10.59
N SER A 218 -38.28 -21.68 10.51
CA SER A 218 -36.85 -21.53 10.69
C SER A 218 -36.40 -20.49 9.66
N ARG A 219 -36.14 -19.26 10.12
CA ARG A 219 -35.45 -18.26 9.31
C ARG A 219 -34.07 -18.82 8.98
N VAL A 220 -33.96 -19.45 7.82
CA VAL A 220 -32.68 -19.74 7.20
C VAL A 220 -32.05 -18.37 6.95
N ILE A 221 -31.10 -18.01 7.80
CA ILE A 221 -30.22 -16.87 7.56
C ILE A 221 -29.41 -17.29 6.33
N GLU A 222 -29.80 -16.83 5.15
CA GLU A 222 -28.96 -16.97 3.96
C GLU A 222 -27.60 -16.36 4.30
N PRO A 223 -26.48 -17.09 4.11
CA PRO A 223 -25.17 -16.51 4.30
C PRO A 223 -25.02 -15.38 3.28
N ALA A 224 -25.00 -14.12 3.77
CA ALA A 224 -24.71 -12.98 2.93
C ALA A 224 -23.36 -13.21 2.25
N ILE A 225 -23.37 -13.26 0.91
CA ILE A 225 -22.16 -13.53 0.14
C ILE A 225 -21.15 -12.41 0.43
N PRO A 226 -19.91 -12.73 0.82
CA PRO A 226 -18.94 -11.71 1.17
C PRO A 226 -18.66 -10.80 -0.02
N VAL A 227 -18.96 -9.50 0.13
CA VAL A 227 -18.61 -8.47 -0.84
C VAL A 227 -17.26 -7.88 -0.44
N PHE A 228 -16.25 -8.15 -1.26
CA PHE A 228 -14.92 -7.60 -1.14
C PHE A 228 -14.87 -6.22 -1.76
N ARG A 229 -14.29 -5.27 -1.01
CA ARG A 229 -14.06 -3.90 -1.45
C ARG A 229 -12.67 -3.45 -1.05
N LEU A 230 -12.01 -2.69 -1.91
CA LEU A 230 -10.80 -1.96 -1.55
C LEU A 230 -11.16 -0.72 -0.74
N LYS A 231 -10.31 -0.42 0.26
CA LYS A 231 -10.33 0.88 0.94
C LYS A 231 -10.04 1.98 -0.07
N ASP A 232 -10.65 3.15 0.13
CA ASP A 232 -10.38 4.31 -0.72
C ASP A 232 -8.94 4.79 -0.48
N PRO A 233 -8.16 5.07 -1.55
CA PRO A 233 -6.83 5.63 -1.38
C PRO A 233 -6.93 7.00 -0.73
N ARG A 234 -6.15 7.18 0.33
CA ARG A 234 -5.94 8.48 0.97
C ARG A 234 -4.49 8.56 1.46
N PRO A 235 -3.54 8.75 0.54
CA PRO A 235 -2.14 8.83 0.91
C PRO A 235 -1.86 9.93 1.93
N ASP A 236 -0.94 9.65 2.84
CA ASP A 236 -0.41 10.67 3.75
C ASP A 236 0.28 11.78 2.98
N ILE A 237 1.00 11.40 1.90
CA ILE A 237 1.59 12.32 0.92
C ILE A 237 1.42 11.74 -0.48
N CYS A 238 1.03 12.56 -1.44
CA CYS A 238 0.95 12.26 -2.85
C CYS A 238 1.81 13.26 -3.63
N VAL A 239 2.60 12.79 -4.58
CA VAL A 239 3.44 13.62 -5.45
C VAL A 239 3.12 13.33 -6.91
N GLY A 240 2.90 14.41 -7.66
CA GLY A 240 2.65 14.41 -9.09
C GLY A 240 3.16 15.69 -9.73
N LEU A 241 2.89 15.85 -11.02
CA LEU A 241 3.19 17.08 -11.76
C LEU A 241 2.22 18.18 -11.39
N SER A 242 2.68 19.43 -11.35
CA SER A 242 1.78 20.57 -11.21
C SER A 242 1.04 20.84 -12.52
N ASP A 243 -0.22 21.26 -12.40
CA ASP A 243 -1.06 21.66 -13.53
C ASP A 243 -0.39 22.79 -14.34
N ASP A 244 0.13 23.80 -13.63
CA ASP A 244 0.85 24.93 -14.22
C ASP A 244 2.10 24.46 -14.99
N SER A 245 2.89 23.53 -14.44
CA SER A 245 4.10 23.05 -15.13
C SER A 245 3.79 22.27 -16.40
N LEU A 246 2.69 21.50 -16.41
CA LEU A 246 2.23 20.82 -17.60
C LEU A 246 1.71 21.82 -18.64
N ALA A 247 0.91 22.80 -18.23
CA ALA A 247 0.40 23.85 -19.10
C ALA A 247 1.55 24.65 -19.75
N ASP A 248 2.55 25.06 -18.97
CA ASP A 248 3.75 25.76 -19.47
C ASP A 248 4.51 24.91 -20.49
N SER A 249 4.61 23.59 -20.27
CA SER A 249 5.29 22.66 -21.17
C SER A 249 4.51 22.43 -22.48
N LEU A 250 3.19 22.65 -22.47
CA LEU A 250 2.30 22.49 -23.62
C LEU A 250 2.05 23.80 -24.37
N GLU A 251 2.34 24.96 -23.78
CA GLU A 251 2.01 26.27 -24.32
C GLU A 251 2.53 26.47 -25.75
N HIS A 252 3.76 26.05 -26.05
CA HIS A 252 4.34 26.22 -27.39
C HIS A 252 3.62 25.37 -28.46
N ALA A 253 3.11 24.20 -28.09
CA ALA A 253 2.48 23.27 -29.03
C ALA A 253 0.98 23.54 -29.21
N LYS A 254 0.28 23.91 -28.14
CA LYS A 254 -1.19 24.06 -28.11
C LYS A 254 -1.66 25.51 -28.06
N GLY A 255 -0.79 26.44 -27.70
CA GLY A 255 -1.18 27.80 -27.31
C GLY A 255 -1.61 27.86 -25.84
N ARG A 256 -1.46 29.05 -25.23
CA ARG A 256 -1.66 29.28 -23.79
C ARG A 256 -3.02 28.82 -23.27
N ASP A 257 -4.10 29.29 -23.91
CA ASP A 257 -5.46 29.06 -23.40
C ASP A 257 -5.82 27.56 -23.45
N ILE A 258 -5.47 26.88 -24.53
CA ILE A 258 -5.70 25.43 -24.69
C ILE A 258 -4.83 24.64 -23.72
N ALA A 259 -3.55 24.98 -23.59
CA ALA A 259 -2.64 24.29 -22.67
C ALA A 259 -3.11 24.36 -21.21
N GLN A 260 -3.68 25.49 -20.80
CA GLN A 260 -4.22 25.69 -19.46
C GLN A 260 -5.55 24.95 -19.22
N SER A 261 -6.42 24.82 -20.23
CA SER A 261 -7.72 24.16 -20.06
C SER A 261 -7.72 22.67 -20.37
N LEU A 262 -6.75 22.16 -21.15
CA LEU A 262 -6.76 20.80 -21.71
C LEU A 262 -7.06 19.71 -20.67
N LEU A 263 -6.27 19.62 -19.60
CA LEU A 263 -6.43 18.58 -18.59
C LEU A 263 -7.63 18.82 -17.65
N LEU A 264 -8.14 20.04 -17.57
CA LEU A 264 -9.40 20.35 -16.90
C LEU A 264 -10.57 19.85 -17.73
N ASP A 265 -10.62 20.23 -19.00
CA ASP A 265 -11.67 19.86 -19.96
C ASP A 265 -11.76 18.33 -20.14
N MET A 266 -10.61 17.66 -20.28
CA MET A 266 -10.55 16.20 -20.37
C MET A 266 -11.05 15.50 -19.10
N GLN A 267 -10.81 16.10 -17.93
CA GLN A 267 -11.27 15.55 -16.67
C GLN A 267 -12.76 15.81 -16.44
N ASP A 268 -13.26 16.98 -16.79
CA ASP A 268 -14.67 17.36 -16.71
C ASP A 268 -15.54 16.52 -17.65
N THR A 269 -15.02 16.21 -18.84
CA THR A 269 -15.65 15.27 -19.79
C THR A 269 -15.45 13.80 -19.44
N SER A 270 -14.68 13.49 -18.38
CA SER A 270 -14.28 12.13 -18.00
C SER A 270 -13.54 11.35 -19.09
N THR A 271 -12.92 12.06 -20.05
CA THR A 271 -12.07 11.49 -21.10
C THR A 271 -10.74 11.00 -20.51
N LEU A 272 -10.15 11.79 -19.61
CA LEU A 272 -8.93 11.44 -18.87
C LEU A 272 -9.02 11.97 -17.45
N ILE A 273 -8.88 11.09 -16.47
CA ILE A 273 -8.70 11.52 -15.08
C ILE A 273 -7.20 11.60 -14.81
N SER A 274 -6.70 12.82 -14.61
CA SER A 274 -5.28 13.08 -14.35
C SER A 274 -5.02 13.55 -12.91
N ASP A 275 -5.98 14.23 -12.27
CA ASP A 275 -5.97 14.55 -10.84
C ASP A 275 -6.76 13.48 -10.07
N PRO A 276 -6.14 12.76 -9.12
CA PRO A 276 -6.82 11.67 -8.42
C PRO A 276 -7.85 12.16 -7.39
N HIS A 277 -7.87 13.44 -7.02
CA HIS A 277 -8.63 13.93 -5.88
C HIS A 277 -10.10 14.20 -6.20
N VAL A 278 -10.95 14.05 -5.18
CA VAL A 278 -12.40 14.38 -5.28
C VAL A 278 -12.61 15.87 -5.57
N THR A 279 -11.78 16.72 -4.97
CA THR A 279 -11.70 18.14 -5.29
C THR A 279 -10.34 18.36 -5.94
N PRO A 280 -10.28 18.86 -7.19
CA PRO A 280 -9.01 19.09 -7.88
C PRO A 280 -8.07 19.98 -7.06
N LEU A 281 -6.79 19.62 -7.03
CA LEU A 281 -5.74 20.31 -6.26
C LEU A 281 -4.55 20.72 -7.15
N GLY A 282 -4.67 20.55 -8.46
CA GLY A 282 -3.62 20.90 -9.41
C GLY A 282 -2.45 19.92 -9.41
N LEU A 283 -2.64 18.71 -8.85
CA LEU A 283 -1.67 17.62 -8.89
C LEU A 283 -2.11 16.61 -9.94
N ARG A 284 -1.34 16.46 -11.01
CA ARG A 284 -1.61 15.57 -12.14
C ARG A 284 -0.65 14.38 -12.16
N PHE A 285 -1.14 13.23 -12.62
CA PHE A 285 -0.37 12.01 -12.85
C PHE A 285 0.52 11.63 -11.65
N PRO A 286 -0.08 11.23 -10.52
CA PRO A 286 0.69 10.87 -9.33
C PRO A 286 1.65 9.71 -9.64
N PHE A 287 2.92 9.88 -9.28
CA PHE A 287 3.96 8.87 -9.53
C PHE A 287 4.71 8.45 -8.26
N LEU A 288 4.53 9.17 -7.14
CA LEU A 288 5.08 8.82 -5.85
C LEU A 288 4.06 9.05 -4.73
N ILE A 289 3.91 8.05 -3.87
CA ILE A 289 2.91 8.01 -2.80
C ILE A 289 3.61 7.69 -1.47
N VAL A 290 3.13 8.23 -0.36
CA VAL A 290 3.62 7.91 0.98
C VAL A 290 2.47 7.44 1.85
N GLU A 291 2.67 6.31 2.51
CA GLU A 291 1.81 5.77 3.56
C GLU A 291 2.66 5.60 4.81
N ALA A 292 2.44 6.48 5.78
CA ALA A 292 3.14 6.51 7.02
C ALA A 292 2.33 5.82 8.10
N LYS A 293 3.00 5.06 8.95
CA LYS A 293 2.43 4.52 10.18
C LYS A 293 3.42 4.70 11.31
N ALA A 294 2.94 4.61 12.54
CA ALA A 294 3.78 4.61 13.72
C ALA A 294 3.25 3.61 14.74
N GLY A 295 4.15 2.82 15.34
CA GLY A 295 3.77 1.91 16.42
C GLY A 295 3.10 2.64 17.59
N ALA A 296 3.43 3.91 17.82
CA ALA A 296 2.81 4.75 18.85
C ALA A 296 1.30 4.98 18.63
N THR A 297 0.79 4.90 17.39
CA THR A 297 -0.64 5.04 17.06
C THR A 297 -1.33 3.69 16.84
N GLY A 298 -0.63 2.57 17.10
CA GLY A 298 -1.13 1.22 16.82
C GLY A 298 -1.10 0.85 15.33
N GLY A 299 -0.49 1.70 14.50
CA GLY A 299 -0.24 1.42 13.09
C GLY A 299 1.01 0.56 12.91
N ASN A 300 1.06 -0.23 11.84
CA ASN A 300 2.25 -1.03 11.50
C ASN A 300 2.58 -0.97 10.01
N LEU A 301 3.78 -1.40 9.67
CA LEU A 301 4.29 -1.38 8.31
C LEU A 301 3.44 -2.22 7.35
N TYR A 302 2.84 -3.32 7.81
CA TYR A 302 1.98 -4.17 7.01
C TYR A 302 0.71 -3.44 6.55
N GLN A 303 0.16 -2.57 7.40
CA GLN A 303 -0.96 -1.69 7.06
C GLN A 303 -0.54 -0.64 6.05
N ALA A 304 0.60 0.02 6.26
CA ALA A 304 1.14 1.00 5.32
C ALA A 304 1.33 0.39 3.93
N GLN A 305 1.94 -0.79 3.85
CA GLN A 305 2.10 -1.56 2.61
C GLN A 305 0.77 -1.87 1.94
N ASN A 306 -0.25 -2.30 2.70
CA ASN A 306 -1.57 -2.59 2.12
C ASN A 306 -2.24 -1.35 1.53
N GLN A 307 -2.07 -0.18 2.17
CA GLN A 307 -2.61 1.08 1.68
C GLN A 307 -1.85 1.56 0.45
N ALA A 308 -0.51 1.48 0.48
CA ALA A 308 0.36 1.86 -0.61
C ALA A 308 0.16 0.98 -1.84
N ALA A 309 -0.13 -0.31 -1.66
CA ALA A 309 -0.47 -1.22 -2.74
C ALA A 309 -1.71 -0.76 -3.51
N VAL A 310 -2.74 -0.29 -2.80
CA VAL A 310 -3.94 0.27 -3.43
C VAL A 310 -3.62 1.60 -4.10
N GLY A 311 -2.96 2.52 -3.39
CA GLY A 311 -2.60 3.84 -3.94
C GLY A 311 -1.75 3.74 -5.21
N GLY A 312 -0.69 2.93 -5.19
CA GLY A 312 0.20 2.74 -6.34
C GLY A 312 -0.49 2.06 -7.52
N SER A 313 -1.36 1.09 -7.26
CA SER A 313 -2.18 0.47 -8.32
C SER A 313 -3.16 1.47 -8.94
N THR A 314 -3.76 2.34 -8.13
CA THR A 314 -4.62 3.42 -8.62
C THR A 314 -3.84 4.45 -9.44
N ALA A 315 -2.63 4.82 -9.02
CA ALA A 315 -1.76 5.69 -9.81
C ALA A 315 -1.42 5.08 -11.18
N LEU A 316 -1.12 3.78 -11.24
CA LEU A 316 -0.88 3.07 -12.50
C LEU A 316 -2.11 3.07 -13.42
N LEU A 317 -3.33 3.04 -12.87
CA LEU A 317 -4.56 3.14 -13.66
C LEU A 317 -4.76 4.54 -14.27
N ILE A 318 -4.38 5.59 -13.55
CA ILE A 318 -4.38 6.96 -14.09
C ILE A 318 -3.43 7.06 -15.30
N LEU A 319 -2.22 6.50 -15.18
CA LEU A 319 -1.25 6.47 -16.28
C LEU A 319 -1.72 5.59 -17.45
N LYS A 320 -2.40 4.48 -17.15
CA LYS A 320 -3.04 3.62 -18.16
C LYS A 320 -4.05 4.41 -18.99
N GLY A 321 -4.88 5.24 -18.35
CA GLY A 321 -5.89 6.04 -19.04
C GLY A 321 -5.28 6.92 -20.14
N LEU A 322 -4.10 7.50 -19.90
CA LEU A 322 -3.39 8.27 -20.92
C LEU A 322 -2.82 7.37 -22.05
N SER A 323 -2.28 6.20 -21.70
CA SER A 323 -1.79 5.23 -22.69
C SER A 323 -2.91 4.74 -23.60
N ASP A 324 -4.06 4.39 -23.03
CA ASP A 324 -5.23 3.93 -23.77
C ASP A 324 -5.76 5.00 -24.74
N LEU A 325 -5.68 6.29 -24.37
CA LEU A 325 -6.06 7.40 -25.24
C LEU A 325 -5.12 7.53 -26.45
N ARG A 326 -3.81 7.45 -26.22
CA ARG A 326 -2.82 7.43 -27.30
C ARG A 326 -3.08 6.27 -28.27
N ASP A 327 -3.20 5.06 -27.74
CA ASP A 327 -3.43 3.86 -28.54
C ASP A 327 -4.73 3.98 -29.38
N SER A 328 -5.77 4.62 -28.83
CA SER A 328 -7.02 4.87 -29.56
C SER A 328 -6.88 5.88 -30.71
N GLN A 329 -5.98 6.87 -30.59
CA GLN A 329 -5.70 7.81 -31.67
C GLN A 329 -4.89 7.17 -32.80
N ASP A 330 -3.87 6.38 -32.45
CA ASP A 330 -3.02 5.68 -33.42
C ASP A 330 -3.87 4.76 -34.31
N LEU A 331 -4.79 3.99 -33.71
CA LEU A 331 -5.73 3.13 -34.44
C LEU A 331 -6.67 3.93 -35.36
N ASN A 332 -7.15 5.10 -34.94
CA ASN A 332 -8.01 5.93 -35.78
C ASN A 332 -7.26 6.52 -36.98
N ARG A 333 -5.97 6.80 -36.84
CA ARG A 333 -5.10 7.33 -37.90
C ARG A 333 -4.77 6.26 -38.94
N GLU A 334 -4.41 5.06 -38.50
CA GLU A 334 -4.17 3.91 -39.39
C GLU A 334 -5.41 3.53 -40.22
N ASN A 335 -6.60 3.64 -39.61
CA ASN A 335 -7.86 3.41 -40.31
C ASN A 335 -8.22 4.52 -41.32
N GLN A 336 -7.63 5.71 -41.22
CA GLN A 336 -7.81 6.81 -42.20
C GLN A 336 -6.80 6.73 -43.35
N ASP A 337 -5.63 6.12 -43.14
CA ASP A 337 -4.53 6.05 -44.12
C ASP A 337 -4.39 4.69 -44.84
N CYS A 338 -5.47 3.91 -44.98
CA CYS A 338 -5.41 2.64 -45.72
C CYS A 338 -5.64 2.79 -47.24
N VAL A 339 -4.54 3.01 -47.97
CA VAL A 339 -4.18 2.19 -49.16
C VAL A 339 -2.93 1.37 -48.80
N GLU A 340 -3.16 0.07 -48.62
CA GLU A 340 -2.26 -1.07 -48.75
C GLU A 340 -0.95 -1.24 -47.92
N THR A 341 -0.97 -2.37 -47.22
CA THR A 341 0.12 -3.34 -46.93
C THR A 341 1.14 -3.02 -45.85
N SER A 342 0.96 -3.64 -44.68
CA SER A 342 1.91 -4.67 -44.19
C SER A 342 1.38 -5.36 -42.93
N ASP A 343 1.36 -6.70 -42.98
CA ASP A 343 1.26 -7.59 -41.83
C ASP A 343 2.49 -7.41 -40.92
N GLU A 344 2.38 -6.59 -39.87
CA GLU A 344 3.11 -6.83 -38.64
C GLU A 344 2.12 -6.66 -37.50
N SER A 345 1.78 -7.76 -36.83
CA SER A 345 1.11 -7.71 -35.53
C SER A 345 2.13 -7.20 -34.50
N GLY A 346 2.43 -5.90 -34.57
CA GLY A 346 3.20 -5.18 -33.57
C GLY A 346 2.36 -5.08 -32.32
N GLN A 347 2.47 -6.08 -31.45
CA GLN A 347 1.91 -5.99 -30.10
C GLN A 347 2.63 -4.81 -29.43
N ALA A 348 1.97 -3.65 -29.37
CA ALA A 348 2.52 -2.42 -28.80
C ALA A 348 3.14 -2.75 -27.44
N THR A 349 4.46 -2.69 -27.35
CA THR A 349 5.14 -2.92 -26.08
C THR A 349 4.70 -1.82 -25.13
N PRO A 350 4.09 -2.13 -23.98
CA PRO A 350 3.59 -1.11 -23.08
C PRO A 350 4.75 -0.21 -22.69
N ASP A 351 4.54 1.10 -22.83
CA ASP A 351 5.53 2.10 -22.50
C ASP A 351 5.89 1.95 -21.02
N ILE A 352 7.11 1.45 -20.76
CA ILE A 352 7.61 1.17 -19.42
C ILE A 352 7.49 2.41 -18.54
N LYS A 353 7.60 3.62 -19.12
CA LYS A 353 7.55 4.90 -18.40
C LYS A 353 6.17 5.16 -17.78
N LEU A 354 5.10 4.82 -18.49
CA LEU A 354 3.70 4.96 -18.02
C LEU A 354 3.20 3.73 -17.28
N ASN A 355 4.10 2.78 -17.01
CA ASN A 355 3.81 1.55 -16.30
C ASN A 355 4.58 1.45 -14.98
N LEU A 356 5.04 2.58 -14.44
CA LEU A 356 5.77 2.63 -13.17
C LEU A 356 5.20 3.71 -12.25
N ALA A 357 5.10 3.38 -10.97
CA ALA A 357 4.89 4.32 -9.88
C ALA A 357 5.70 3.87 -8.67
N PHE A 358 5.86 4.76 -7.69
CA PHE A 358 6.63 4.49 -6.48
C PHE A 358 5.77 4.72 -5.24
N SER A 359 6.09 4.01 -4.17
CA SER A 359 5.59 4.38 -2.85
C SER A 359 6.63 4.24 -1.76
N ILE A 360 6.50 5.05 -0.72
CA ILE A 360 7.26 4.93 0.52
C ILE A 360 6.29 4.48 1.61
N THR A 361 6.64 3.41 2.31
CA THR A 361 5.90 2.97 3.49
C THR A 361 6.77 3.17 4.72
N THR A 362 6.19 3.72 5.79
CA THR A 362 6.96 3.94 7.02
C THR A 362 6.33 3.29 8.25
N GLU A 363 7.18 2.85 9.16
CA GLU A 363 6.82 2.58 10.55
C GLU A 363 7.80 3.31 11.46
N GLY A 364 7.44 4.53 11.85
CA GLY A 364 8.34 5.45 12.54
C GLY A 364 9.64 5.68 11.75
N PRO A 365 10.83 5.32 12.30
CA PRO A 365 12.12 5.59 11.64
C PRO A 365 12.48 4.62 10.51
N VAL A 366 11.69 3.57 10.27
CA VAL A 366 11.91 2.60 9.18
C VAL A 366 11.16 3.07 7.95
N HIS A 367 11.86 3.22 6.83
CA HIS A 367 11.31 3.64 5.55
C HIS A 367 11.61 2.55 4.52
N GLU A 368 10.57 2.02 3.89
CA GLU A 368 10.70 1.11 2.75
C GLU A 368 10.31 1.85 1.48
N LEU A 369 11.08 1.67 0.41
CA LEU A 369 10.74 2.14 -0.92
C LEU A 369 10.26 0.96 -1.76
N TRP A 370 9.16 1.19 -2.46
CA TRP A 370 8.47 0.19 -3.25
C TRP A 370 8.29 0.69 -4.68
N LEU A 371 8.51 -0.23 -5.61
CA LEU A 371 8.21 -0.05 -7.02
C LEU A 371 6.85 -0.68 -7.33
N HIS A 372 6.03 0.05 -8.07
CA HIS A 372 4.76 -0.43 -8.61
C HIS A 372 4.83 -0.55 -10.12
N PHE A 373 4.31 -1.64 -10.68
CA PHE A 373 4.17 -1.83 -12.12
C PHE A 373 3.01 -2.77 -12.47
N ARG A 374 2.53 -2.73 -13.71
CA ARG A 374 1.59 -3.74 -14.23
C ARG A 374 2.31 -4.79 -15.06
N LYS A 375 1.99 -6.06 -14.83
CA LYS A 375 2.36 -7.15 -15.73
C LYS A 375 1.46 -7.13 -16.98
N PRO A 376 1.87 -7.76 -18.10
CA PRO A 376 1.05 -7.83 -19.33
C PRO A 376 -0.35 -8.45 -19.15
N ASN A 377 -0.58 -9.20 -18.07
CA ASN A 377 -1.86 -9.80 -17.72
C ASN A 377 -2.77 -8.87 -16.87
N GLU A 378 -2.42 -7.58 -16.78
CA GLU A 378 -3.08 -6.54 -15.98
C GLU A 378 -3.03 -6.81 -14.47
N ASP A 379 -2.07 -7.61 -14.00
CA ASP A 379 -1.81 -7.76 -12.57
C ASP A 379 -0.93 -6.60 -12.07
N PHE A 380 -1.35 -5.98 -10.97
CA PHE A 380 -0.60 -4.94 -10.29
C PHE A 380 0.41 -5.56 -9.34
N GLN A 381 1.65 -5.09 -9.42
CA GLN A 381 2.77 -5.58 -8.63
C GLN A 381 3.32 -4.45 -7.79
N MET A 382 3.60 -4.74 -6.52
CA MET A 382 4.29 -3.84 -5.59
C MET A 382 5.48 -4.61 -5.00
N VAL A 383 6.71 -4.17 -5.30
CA VAL A 383 7.94 -4.87 -4.91
C VAL A 383 8.88 -3.94 -4.15
N CYS A 384 9.42 -4.42 -3.02
CA CYS A 384 10.32 -3.63 -2.19
C CYS A 384 11.69 -3.55 -2.86
N ILE A 385 12.18 -2.34 -3.06
CA ILE A 385 13.48 -2.09 -3.70
C ILE A 385 14.54 -1.59 -2.72
N GLY A 386 14.15 -1.21 -1.50
CA GLY A 386 15.10 -0.86 -0.45
C GLY A 386 14.45 -0.50 0.87
N ILE A 387 15.20 -0.69 1.95
CA ILE A 387 14.78 -0.41 3.32
C ILE A 387 15.89 0.36 4.01
N TRP A 388 15.54 1.48 4.63
CA TRP A 388 16.47 2.30 5.37
C TRP A 388 15.91 2.72 6.71
N ARG A 389 16.81 2.93 7.66
CA ARG A 389 16.48 3.50 8.95
C ARG A 389 16.98 4.94 9.02
N THR A 390 16.09 5.91 9.09
CA THR A 390 16.45 7.35 9.04
C THR A 390 17.10 7.84 10.33
N THR A 391 17.11 7.03 11.39
CA THR A 391 17.91 7.31 12.61
C THR A 391 19.39 6.96 12.45
N SER A 392 19.77 6.30 11.36
CA SER A 392 21.16 6.17 10.90
C SER A 392 21.48 7.27 9.89
N LYS A 393 22.68 7.86 9.99
CA LYS A 393 23.14 8.91 9.07
C LYS A 393 23.22 8.40 7.63
N ASP A 394 23.84 7.24 7.43
CA ASP A 394 23.95 6.59 6.12
C ASP A 394 22.59 6.12 5.61
N GLY A 395 21.73 5.67 6.52
CA GLY A 395 20.35 5.29 6.20
C GLY A 395 19.54 6.46 5.66
N SER A 396 19.60 7.61 6.34
CA SER A 396 18.97 8.86 5.90
C SER A 396 19.49 9.31 4.53
N LEU A 397 20.81 9.36 4.35
CA LEU A 397 21.43 9.78 3.09
C LEU A 397 21.09 8.85 1.92
N ASN A 398 21.19 7.54 2.11
CA ASN A 398 20.90 6.58 1.05
C ASN A 398 19.41 6.57 0.70
N PHE A 399 18.53 6.69 1.67
CA PHE A 399 17.10 6.88 1.41
C PHE A 399 16.83 8.11 0.54
N LEU A 400 17.38 9.27 0.91
CA LEU A 400 17.18 10.50 0.14
C LEU A 400 17.84 10.48 -1.25
N ARG A 401 18.94 9.73 -1.44
CA ARG A 401 19.50 9.51 -2.79
C ARG A 401 18.50 8.81 -3.71
N HIS A 402 17.82 7.77 -3.22
CA HIS A 402 16.82 7.06 -4.00
C HIS A 402 15.59 7.94 -4.26
N LEU A 403 15.14 8.68 -3.25
CA LEU A 403 14.04 9.63 -3.41
C LEU A 403 14.38 10.73 -4.43
N SER A 404 15.58 11.31 -4.34
CA SER A 404 16.06 12.31 -5.30
C SER A 404 16.16 11.74 -6.73
N ALA A 405 16.58 10.49 -6.88
CA ALA A 405 16.61 9.81 -8.18
C ALA A 405 15.20 9.65 -8.79
N ILE A 406 14.21 9.25 -7.99
CA ILE A 406 12.81 9.16 -8.43
C ILE A 406 12.28 10.54 -8.85
N LEU A 407 12.54 11.58 -8.06
CA LEU A 407 12.10 12.94 -8.38
C LEU A 407 12.77 13.46 -9.67
N ARG A 408 14.06 13.16 -9.88
CA ARG A 408 14.76 13.50 -11.13
C ARG A 408 14.18 12.76 -12.34
N TRP A 409 13.87 11.47 -12.20
CA TRP A 409 13.20 10.69 -13.24
C TRP A 409 11.80 11.28 -13.55
N GLY A 410 11.05 11.62 -12.49
CA GLY A 410 9.75 12.28 -12.59
C GLY A 410 9.81 13.59 -13.39
N ASN A 411 10.87 14.39 -13.21
CA ASN A 411 10.99 15.73 -13.82
C ASN A 411 11.63 15.69 -15.21
N GLY A 412 12.23 14.56 -15.59
CA GLY A 412 12.79 14.34 -16.91
C GLY A 412 11.93 13.37 -17.69
N GLU A 413 12.47 12.17 -17.92
CA GLU A 413 11.91 11.17 -18.82
C GLU A 413 10.41 10.89 -18.61
N PHE A 414 9.92 10.85 -17.37
CA PHE A 414 8.50 10.64 -17.11
C PHE A 414 7.64 11.83 -17.58
N LYS A 415 7.97 13.05 -17.16
CA LYS A 415 7.28 14.27 -17.56
C LYS A 415 7.36 14.48 -19.08
N ASP A 416 8.53 14.33 -19.67
CA ASP A 416 8.75 14.54 -21.11
C ASP A 416 7.88 13.59 -21.93
N ASN A 417 7.73 12.35 -21.48
CA ASN A 417 6.87 11.37 -22.12
C ASN A 417 5.38 11.74 -22.01
N LEU A 418 4.93 12.18 -20.84
CA LEU A 418 3.56 12.67 -20.66
C LEU A 418 3.28 13.87 -21.57
N VAL A 419 4.19 14.84 -21.60
CA VAL A 419 4.07 16.04 -22.44
C VAL A 419 4.01 15.65 -23.92
N SER A 420 4.89 14.75 -24.38
CA SER A 420 4.86 14.26 -25.77
C SER A 420 3.49 13.71 -26.15
N ILE A 421 2.89 12.88 -25.30
CA ILE A 421 1.57 12.29 -25.59
C ILE A 421 0.49 13.37 -25.59
N LEU A 422 0.48 14.26 -24.60
CA LEU A 422 -0.50 15.34 -24.50
C LEU A 422 -0.37 16.36 -25.64
N GLN A 423 0.80 16.51 -26.25
CA GLN A 423 0.99 17.33 -27.45
C GLN A 423 0.30 16.72 -28.66
N ASP A 424 0.30 15.38 -28.77
CA ASP A 424 -0.30 14.67 -29.89
C ASP A 424 -1.83 14.54 -29.77
N LEU A 425 -2.38 14.59 -28.54
CA LEU A 425 -3.82 14.52 -28.27
C LEU A 425 -4.61 15.69 -28.83
#